data_AF-A0A970LZA3-F1
#
_entry.id   AF-A0A970LZA3-F1
#
_cell.length_a   1.000
_cell.length_b   1.000
_cell.length_c   1.000
_cell.angle_alpha   90.00
_cell.angle_beta   90.00
_cell.angle_gamma   90.00
#
_symmetry.space_group_name_H-M   'P 1'
#
loop_
_entity.id
_entity.type
_entity.pdbx_description
1 polymer ?
#
loop_
_entity_poly.entity_id
_entity_poly.type
_entity_poly.pdbx_seq_one_letter_code
_entity_poly.pdbx_strand_id
1 'polypeptide(L)'
;SFSKHDSDILAKFLDELESIPEVIRAFLVTGQTADFIVEVVARDMENYSEILLEKIGKIEHVAGLHSSFVIKEYDVLNCHGLLNKV
;
A
#
# COMPACT_ATOMS: atom_id res chain seq x y z
N SER A 1 -7.00 19.90 1.50
CA SER A 1 -8.36 20.10 0.97
C SER A 1 -8.31 19.67 -0.46
N PHE A 2 -8.83 18.48 -0.78
CA PHE A 2 -8.73 17.86 -2.10
C PHE A 2 -9.55 18.67 -3.12
N SER A 3 -8.85 19.46 -3.94
CA SER A 3 -9.36 20.21 -5.08
C SER A 3 -9.61 19.27 -6.27
N LYS A 4 -10.40 19.68 -7.27
CA LYS A 4 -10.67 18.82 -8.46
C LYS A 4 -9.41 18.33 -9.17
N HIS A 5 -8.31 19.07 -9.10
CA HIS A 5 -6.99 18.63 -9.60
C HIS A 5 -6.42 17.45 -8.83
N ASP A 6 -6.70 17.33 -7.54
CA ASP A 6 -6.21 16.24 -6.71
C ASP A 6 -6.91 14.91 -7.04
N SER A 7 -8.13 14.94 -7.59
CA SER A 7 -8.85 13.71 -7.98
C SER A 7 -8.26 13.06 -9.23
N ASP A 8 -7.85 13.85 -10.22
CA ASP A 8 -7.25 13.32 -11.45
C ASP A 8 -5.84 12.78 -11.19
N ILE A 9 -5.09 13.45 -10.32
CA ILE A 9 -3.78 12.99 -9.85
C ILE A 9 -3.93 11.68 -9.07
N LEU A 10 -4.93 11.59 -8.19
CA LEU A 10 -5.22 10.37 -7.44
C LEU A 10 -5.59 9.20 -8.34
N ALA A 11 -6.44 9.42 -9.34
CA ALA A 11 -6.84 8.39 -10.28
C ALA A 11 -5.64 7.84 -11.06
N LYS A 12 -4.77 8.72 -11.58
CA LYS A 12 -3.54 8.30 -12.26
C LYS A 12 -2.60 7.51 -11.35
N PHE A 13 -2.42 7.95 -10.12
CA PHE A 13 -1.61 7.24 -9.13
C PHE A 13 -2.14 5.82 -8.88
N LEU A 14 -3.46 5.67 -8.75
CA LEU A 14 -4.09 4.36 -8.56
C LEU A 14 -3.95 3.47 -9.81
N ASP A 15 -4.14 4.02 -11.00
CA ASP A 15 -3.95 3.28 -12.26
C ASP A 15 -2.50 2.80 -12.41
N GLU A 16 -1.51 3.64 -12.08
CA GLU A 16 -0.09 3.27 -12.09
C GLU A 16 0.21 2.19 -11.04
N LEU A 17 -0.34 2.30 -9.82
CA LEU A 17 -0.18 1.27 -8.79
C LEU A 17 -0.80 -0.07 -9.20
N GLU A 18 -2.00 -0.09 -9.77
CA GLU A 18 -2.65 -1.32 -10.25
C GLU A 18 -1.87 -1.98 -11.40
N SER A 19 -1.11 -1.19 -12.16
CA SER A 19 -0.26 -1.72 -13.23
C SER A 19 0.98 -2.48 -12.71
N ILE A 20 1.32 -2.33 -11.42
CA ILE A 20 2.46 -3.00 -10.80
C ILE A 20 2.02 -4.38 -10.27
N PRO A 21 2.44 -5.49 -10.88
CA PRO A 21 1.94 -6.82 -10.53
C PRO A 21 2.33 -7.28 -9.13
N GLU A 22 3.36 -6.68 -8.53
CA GLU A 22 3.78 -6.96 -7.16
C GLU A 22 2.91 -6.28 -6.10
N VAL A 23 2.07 -5.31 -6.47
CA VAL A 23 1.14 -4.65 -5.55
C VAL A 23 -0.06 -5.56 -5.33
N ILE A 24 -0.27 -5.98 -4.08
CA ILE A 24 -1.38 -6.89 -3.72
C ILE A 24 -2.56 -6.16 -3.09
N ARG A 25 -2.29 -5.05 -2.37
CA ARG A 25 -3.30 -4.25 -1.68
C ARG A 25 -2.82 -2.79 -1.58
N ALA A 26 -3.76 -1.85 -1.66
CA ALA A 26 -3.51 -0.44 -1.41
C ALA A 26 -4.65 0.15 -0.57
N PHE A 27 -4.30 0.98 0.41
CA PHE A 27 -5.24 1.56 1.36
C PHE A 27 -5.00 3.06 1.43
N LEU A 28 -6.03 3.85 1.11
CA LEU A 28 -6.04 5.28 1.40
C LEU A 28 -6.26 5.47 2.90
N VAL A 29 -5.33 6.14 3.58
CA VAL A 29 -5.37 6.37 5.02
C VAL A 29 -5.32 7.86 5.34
N THR A 30 -5.99 8.28 6.41
CA THR A 30 -6.00 9.68 6.86
C THR A 30 -5.43 9.79 8.27
N GLY A 31 -4.68 10.86 8.56
CA GLY A 31 -4.15 11.15 9.91
C GLY A 31 -2.74 10.62 10.19
N GLN A 32 -2.09 9.99 9.21
CA GLN A 32 -0.66 9.66 9.23
C GLN A 32 0.14 10.67 8.39
N THR A 33 1.48 10.58 8.42
CA THR A 33 2.36 11.35 7.53
C THR A 33 2.33 10.88 6.08
N ALA A 34 1.60 9.81 5.77
CA ALA A 34 1.44 9.24 4.45
C ALA A 34 -0.06 9.11 4.10
N ASP A 35 -0.39 9.35 2.84
CA ASP A 35 -1.76 9.24 2.32
C ASP A 35 -2.15 7.79 1.98
N PHE A 36 -1.16 6.94 1.73
CA PHE A 36 -1.37 5.56 1.30
C PHE A 36 -0.50 4.56 2.06
N ILE A 37 -1.07 3.39 2.33
CA ILE A 37 -0.35 2.17 2.70
C ILE A 37 -0.48 1.21 1.52
N VAL A 38 0.64 0.74 1.00
CA VAL A 38 0.70 -0.23 -0.10
C VAL A 38 1.36 -1.48 0.41
N GLU A 39 0.75 -2.62 0.14
CA GLU A 39 1.35 -3.92 0.38
C GLU A 39 1.83 -4.53 -0.92
N VAL A 40 3.06 -5.05 -0.87
CA VAL A 40 3.73 -5.66 -2.02
C VAL A 40 4.23 -7.05 -1.68
N VAL A 41 4.26 -7.91 -2.69
CA VAL A 41 4.94 -9.21 -2.63
C VAL A 41 6.25 -9.12 -3.40
N ALA A 42 7.35 -9.47 -2.73
CA ALA A 42 8.67 -9.52 -3.34
C ALA A 42 9.25 -10.92 -3.17
N ARG A 43 10.02 -11.37 -4.17
CA ARG A 43 10.71 -12.67 -4.11
C ARG A 43 11.82 -12.67 -3.06
N ASP A 44 12.55 -11.58 -2.99
CA ASP A 44 13.73 -11.38 -2.14
C ASP A 44 13.99 -9.87 -1.96
N MET A 45 15.05 -9.51 -1.24
CA MET A 45 15.39 -8.11 -0.93
C MET A 45 15.85 -7.31 -2.16
N GLU A 46 16.43 -7.96 -3.17
CA GLU A 46 16.87 -7.28 -4.39
C GLU A 46 15.67 -6.92 -5.24
N ASN A 47 14.77 -7.87 -5.47
CA ASN A 47 13.49 -7.63 -6.14
C ASN A 47 12.63 -6.62 -5.37
N TYR A 48 12.62 -6.68 -4.03
CA TYR A 48 11.96 -5.67 -3.21
C TYR A 48 12.51 -4.25 -3.46
N SER A 49 13.84 -4.09 -3.49
CA SER A 49 14.48 -2.81 -3.75
C SER A 49 14.14 -2.28 -5.15
N GLU A 50 14.08 -3.17 -6.14
CA GLU A 50 13.68 -2.84 -7.51
C GLU A 50 12.22 -2.36 -7.56
N ILE A 51 11.29 -3.08 -6.92
CA ILE A 51 9.88 -2.67 -6.84
C ILE A 51 9.75 -1.28 -6.22
N LEU A 52 10.48 -1.03 -5.13
CA LEU A 52 10.38 0.22 -4.38
C LEU A 52 11.00 1.41 -5.13
N LEU A 53 12.19 1.26 -5.70
CA LEU A 53 12.91 2.36 -6.35
C LEU A 53 12.55 2.53 -7.83
N GLU A 54 12.45 1.42 -8.56
CA GLU A 54 12.32 1.44 -10.01
C GLU A 54 10.86 1.47 -10.49
N LYS A 55 9.91 1.05 -9.64
CA LYS A 55 8.48 1.07 -9.94
C LYS A 55 7.75 2.13 -9.12
N ILE A 56 7.58 1.92 -7.82
CA ILE A 56 6.77 2.81 -6.96
C ILE A 56 7.42 4.19 -6.84
N GLY A 57 8.74 4.25 -6.65
CA GLY A 57 9.47 5.51 -6.53
C GLY A 57 9.52 6.36 -7.80
N LYS A 58 9.11 5.81 -8.95
CA LYS A 58 9.01 6.54 -10.22
C LYS A 58 7.61 7.08 -10.52
N ILE A 59 6.60 6.67 -9.75
CA ILE A 59 5.24 7.16 -9.94
C ILE A 59 5.24 8.67 -9.68
N GLU A 60 4.64 9.42 -10.59
CA GLU A 60 4.56 10.87 -10.48
C GLU A 60 3.85 11.27 -9.18
N HIS A 61 4.34 12.30 -8.50
CA HIS A 61 3.79 12.83 -7.24
C HIS A 61 3.99 11.96 -5.98
N VAL A 62 4.78 10.89 -6.03
CA VAL A 62 5.25 10.21 -4.82
C VAL A 62 6.30 11.07 -4.10
N ALA A 63 5.91 11.71 -2.99
CA ALA A 63 6.78 12.61 -2.24
C ALA A 63 7.78 11.89 -1.32
N GLY A 64 7.46 10.67 -0.89
CA GLY A 64 8.30 9.91 0.03
C GLY A 64 7.80 8.48 0.21
N LEU A 65 8.75 7.57 0.44
CA LEU A 65 8.49 6.15 0.67
C LEU A 65 8.96 5.78 2.08
N HIS A 66 8.01 5.33 2.89
CA HIS A 66 8.30 4.71 4.18
C HIS A 66 7.93 3.24 4.07
N SER A 67 8.90 2.37 4.35
CA SER A 67 8.67 0.93 4.24
C SER A 67 8.85 0.21 5.56
N SER A 68 8.13 -0.89 5.70
CA SER A 68 8.12 -1.73 6.89
C SER A 68 8.00 -3.19 6.45
N PHE A 69 8.68 -4.08 7.17
CA PHE A 69 8.65 -5.52 6.89
C PHE A 69 7.81 -6.24 7.93
N VAL A 70 6.83 -7.02 7.47
CA VAL A 70 6.10 -7.95 8.31
C VAL A 70 7.00 -9.16 8.56
N ILE A 71 7.57 -9.25 9.77
CA ILE A 71 8.40 -10.40 10.18
C ILE A 71 7.54 -11.66 10.35
N LYS A 72 6.32 -11.48 10.86
CA LYS A 72 5.39 -12.57 11.09
C LYS A 72 3.95 -12.05 11.18
N GLU A 73 3.07 -12.66 10.42
CA GLU A 73 1.63 -12.43 10.49
C GLU A 73 1.00 -13.38 11.52
N TYR A 74 0.00 -12.87 12.25
CA TYR A 74 -0.82 -13.66 13.16
C TYR A 74 -2.28 -13.40 12.81
N ASP A 75 -3.03 -14.46 12.47
CA ASP A 75 -4.48 -14.36 12.36
C ASP A 75 -5.08 -14.41 13.77
N VAL A 76 -5.60 -13.28 14.24
CA VAL A 76 -6.15 -13.10 15.60
C VAL A 76 -7.68 -13.10 15.59
N LEU A 77 -8.33 -13.15 14.42
CA LEU A 77 -9.78 -13.14 14.31
C LEU A 77 -10.36 -14.53 14.61
N ASN A 78 -10.48 -14.84 15.91
CA ASN A 78 -11.29 -15.96 16.39
C ASN A 78 -12.79 -15.60 16.37
N CYS A 79 -13.37 -15.41 15.17
CA CYS A 79 -14.80 -15.15 15.00
C CYS A 79 -15.68 -16.25 15.62
N HIS A 80 -15.15 -17.46 15.73
CA HIS A 80 -15.83 -18.59 16.38
C HIS A 80 -16.07 -18.35 17.88
N GLY A 81 -15.15 -17.69 18.58
CA GLY A 81 -15.28 -17.33 20.00
C GLY A 81 -16.20 -16.14 20.27
N LEU A 82 -16.42 -15.26 19.28
CA LEU A 82 -17.33 -14.12 19.37
C LEU A 82 -18.79 -14.53 19.13
N LEU A 83 -19.05 -15.43 18.18
CA LEU A 83 -20.41 -15.91 17.89
C LEU A 83 -20.99 -16.81 18.98
N ASN A 84 -20.14 -17.52 19.74
CA ASN A 84 -20.58 -18.32 20.90
C ASN A 84 -20.84 -17.48 22.17
N LYS A 85 -20.68 -16.15 22.11
CA LYS A 85 -20.95 -15.22 23.23
C LYS A 85 -22.20 -14.35 23.00
N VAL A 86 -22.95 -14.58 21.93
CA VAL A 86 -24.24 -13.91 21.64
C VAL A 86 -25.39 -14.88 21.85
#